data_AF-A0A9N7UHH5-F1
#
_entry.id   AF-A0A9N7UHH5-F1
#
_cell.length_a   1.000
_cell.length_b   1.000
_cell.length_c   1.000
_cell.angle_alpha   90.00
_cell.angle_beta   90.00
_cell.angle_gamma   90.00
#
_symmetry.space_group_name_H-M   'P 1'
#
loop_
_entity.id
_entity.type
_entity.pdbx_description
1 polymer ?
#
loop_
_entity_poly.entity_id
_entity_poly.type
_entity_poly.pdbx_seq_one_letter_code
_entity_poly.pdbx_strand_id
1 'polypeptide(L)'
;MASQRRLDTGLRGAGVCQRGCGLPLPAEDALQAEHCCVEALRTVTDALEERSAAVEHGARMSRLRWNRKEQLLLAQVSRLQNQAQLAALQYQRRLHQYMVHTNSIAQQMAGHCKSDADPQSHRSEESTRAEPQEQVEEPEECGLRGADVGCSPGLCCSSALRLKRRKQTVTAAIHHLRHPGGERSTLFTPP
;
A
#
# COMPACT_ATOMS: atom_id res chain seq x y z
N MET A 1 -10.66 24.55 -1.17
CA MET A 1 -11.75 25.56 -1.13
C MET A 1 -12.77 25.12 -0.09
N ALA A 2 -12.45 25.26 1.20
CA ALA A 2 -13.37 24.94 2.30
C ALA A 2 -14.06 26.24 2.73
N SER A 3 -15.31 26.42 2.30
CA SER A 3 -16.15 27.54 2.72
C SER A 3 -16.67 27.23 4.12
N GLN A 4 -15.92 27.63 5.13
CA GLN A 4 -16.47 27.83 6.46
C GLN A 4 -17.40 29.03 6.37
N ARG A 5 -18.70 28.76 6.20
CA ARG A 5 -19.74 29.71 6.56
C ARG A 5 -19.66 29.88 8.08
N ARG A 6 -18.84 30.84 8.52
CA ARG A 6 -19.03 31.47 9.82
C ARG A 6 -20.44 32.03 9.78
N LEU A 7 -21.34 31.41 10.52
CA LEU A 7 -22.49 32.11 11.05
C LEU A 7 -21.90 33.13 12.04
N ASP A 8 -21.51 34.29 11.52
CA ASP A 8 -21.33 35.51 12.29
C ASP A 8 -22.72 35.92 12.79
N THR A 9 -23.22 35.22 13.80
CA THR A 9 -24.27 35.75 14.64
C THR A 9 -23.61 36.76 15.57
N GLY A 10 -23.91 38.03 15.35
CA GLY A 10 -23.54 39.13 16.24
C GLY A 10 -24.14 38.93 17.63
N LEU A 11 -23.51 38.11 18.46
CA LEU A 11 -23.92 37.79 19.83
C LEU A 11 -23.41 38.87 20.78
N ARG A 12 -23.88 40.11 20.63
CA ARG A 12 -23.66 41.16 21.64
C ARG A 12 -24.90 41.43 22.51
N GLY A 13 -25.85 40.50 22.54
CA GLY A 13 -27.06 40.61 23.37
C GLY A 13 -28.05 39.45 23.28
N ALA A 14 -27.62 38.22 22.93
CA ALA A 14 -28.53 37.08 22.92
C ALA A 14 -28.61 36.46 24.33
N GLY A 15 -29.78 36.54 24.97
CA GLY A 15 -30.08 35.81 26.19
C GLY A 15 -30.34 34.33 25.89
N VAL A 16 -30.08 33.45 26.86
CA VAL A 16 -30.52 32.04 26.77
C VAL A 16 -31.91 31.89 27.37
N CYS A 17 -32.69 30.94 26.85
CA CYS A 17 -33.98 30.60 27.45
C CYS A 17 -33.81 30.13 28.91
N GLN A 18 -34.42 30.86 29.85
CA GLN A 18 -34.46 30.50 31.28
C GLN A 18 -35.62 29.55 31.62
N ARG A 19 -36.57 29.34 30.70
CA ARG A 19 -37.76 28.48 30.90
C ARG A 19 -37.51 26.98 30.67
N GLY A 20 -36.30 26.61 30.22
CA GLY A 20 -35.84 25.22 30.25
C GLY A 20 -35.28 24.63 28.94
N CYS A 21 -35.40 25.29 27.77
CA CYS A 21 -34.76 24.76 26.55
C CYS A 21 -33.29 25.15 26.39
N GLY A 22 -32.80 26.17 27.11
CA GLY A 22 -31.39 26.59 27.09
C GLY A 22 -30.86 27.10 25.74
N LEU A 23 -31.73 27.22 24.73
CA LEU A 23 -31.37 27.71 23.40
C LEU A 23 -31.13 29.23 23.42
N PRO A 24 -30.20 29.74 22.61
CA PRO A 24 -29.99 31.18 22.46
C PRO A 24 -31.21 31.81 21.76
N LEU A 25 -31.75 32.87 22.36
CA LEU A 25 -32.84 33.66 21.82
C LEU A 25 -32.31 35.02 21.34
N PRO A 26 -32.87 35.58 20.25
CA PRO A 26 -32.59 36.96 19.89
C PRO A 26 -33.09 37.90 20.99
N ALA A 27 -32.46 39.08 21.09
CA ALA A 27 -32.67 40.03 22.21
C ALA A 27 -34.14 40.43 22.41
N GLU A 28 -34.92 40.52 21.32
CA GLU A 28 -36.33 40.91 21.32
C GLU A 28 -37.23 39.83 21.96
N ASP A 29 -36.97 38.55 21.66
CA ASP A 29 -37.75 37.40 22.14
C ASP A 29 -37.44 37.06 23.60
N ALA A 30 -36.24 37.45 24.09
CA ALA A 30 -35.85 37.29 25.48
C ALA A 30 -36.66 38.21 26.42
N LEU A 31 -37.15 39.37 25.93
CA LEU A 31 -38.01 40.28 26.68
C LEU A 31 -39.51 39.99 26.52
N GLN A 32 -39.95 39.45 25.37
CA GLN A 32 -41.38 39.35 25.03
C GLN A 32 -42.07 38.03 25.42
N ALA A 33 -41.39 37.09 26.09
CA ALA A 33 -41.97 35.86 26.67
C ALA A 33 -42.70 34.90 25.70
N GLU A 34 -42.82 35.22 24.42
CA GLU A 34 -43.48 34.41 23.39
C GLU A 34 -42.50 33.49 22.68
N HIS A 35 -41.93 32.52 23.40
CA HIS A 35 -41.29 31.37 22.74
C HIS A 35 -41.84 30.05 23.29
N CYS A 36 -42.09 29.10 22.39
CA CYS A 36 -42.47 27.74 22.74
C CYS A 36 -41.22 26.86 22.79
N CYS A 37 -40.77 26.49 24.00
CA CYS A 37 -39.60 25.62 24.19
C CYS A 37 -39.68 24.33 23.37
N VAL A 38 -40.87 23.74 23.27
CA VAL A 38 -41.08 22.46 22.56
C VAL A 38 -40.83 22.61 21.07
N GLU A 39 -41.39 23.64 20.43
CA GLU A 39 -41.18 23.91 19.00
C GLU A 39 -39.72 24.30 18.71
N ALA A 40 -39.11 25.11 19.58
CA ALA A 40 -37.69 25.44 19.45
C ALA A 40 -36.78 24.19 19.53
N LEU A 41 -37.06 23.28 20.46
CA LEU A 41 -36.31 22.02 20.58
C LEU A 41 -36.59 21.06 19.41
N ARG A 42 -37.83 21.00 18.91
CA ARG A 42 -38.19 20.23 17.70
C ARG A 42 -37.41 20.71 16.49
N THR A 43 -37.47 22.01 16.18
CA THR A 43 -36.74 22.59 15.05
C THR A 43 -35.23 22.37 15.12
N VAL A 44 -34.63 22.47 16.32
CA VAL A 44 -33.21 22.16 16.50
C VAL A 44 -32.92 20.67 16.29
N THR A 45 -33.79 19.80 16.79
CA THR A 45 -33.67 18.34 16.58
C THR A 45 -33.76 18.01 15.10
N ASP A 46 -34.78 18.50 14.39
CA ASP A 46 -34.97 18.30 12.96
C ASP A 46 -33.76 18.82 12.17
N ALA A 47 -33.25 20.00 12.52
CA ALA A 47 -32.06 20.56 11.88
C ALA A 47 -30.79 19.74 12.16
N LEU A 48 -30.67 19.12 13.33
CA LEU A 48 -29.55 18.21 13.65
C LEU A 48 -29.68 16.88 12.92
N GLU A 49 -30.90 16.34 12.80
CA GLU A 49 -31.20 15.12 12.04
C GLU A 49 -30.93 15.32 10.54
N GLU A 50 -31.31 16.46 9.97
CA GLU A 50 -30.99 16.77 8.57
C GLU A 50 -29.47 16.85 8.35
N ARG A 51 -28.75 17.53 9.26
CA ARG A 51 -27.28 17.63 9.20
C ARG A 51 -26.62 16.27 9.34
N SER A 52 -27.10 15.41 10.25
CA SER A 52 -26.54 14.07 10.43
C SER A 52 -26.77 13.23 9.17
N ALA A 53 -27.98 13.24 8.61
CA ALA A 53 -28.31 12.55 7.37
C ALA A 53 -27.44 13.01 6.19
N ALA A 54 -27.21 14.32 6.07
CA ALA A 54 -26.34 14.89 5.03
C ALA A 54 -24.88 14.44 5.18
N VAL A 55 -24.34 14.46 6.41
CA VAL A 55 -22.98 13.99 6.69
C VAL A 55 -22.85 12.50 6.40
N GLU A 56 -23.79 11.69 6.84
CA GLU A 56 -23.79 10.25 6.56
C GLU A 56 -23.88 9.95 5.07
N HIS A 57 -24.75 10.66 4.35
CA HIS A 57 -24.84 10.52 2.90
C HIS A 57 -23.52 10.89 2.23
N GLY A 58 -22.90 12.01 2.63
CA GLY A 58 -21.57 12.42 2.16
C GLY A 58 -20.50 11.37 2.44
N ALA A 59 -20.51 10.76 3.62
CA ALA A 59 -19.60 9.68 3.99
C ALA A 59 -19.83 8.41 3.14
N ARG A 60 -21.08 8.01 2.93
CA ARG A 60 -21.45 6.87 2.05
C ARG A 60 -20.97 7.10 0.62
N MET A 61 -21.22 8.29 0.06
CA MET A 61 -20.80 8.64 -1.30
C MET A 61 -19.28 8.70 -1.44
N SER A 62 -18.59 9.24 -0.43
CA SER A 62 -17.13 9.24 -0.39
C SER A 62 -16.57 7.82 -0.37
N ARG A 63 -17.13 6.94 0.47
CA ARG A 63 -16.75 5.52 0.54
C ARG A 63 -16.92 4.81 -0.80
N LEU A 64 -18.02 5.03 -1.51
CA LEU A 64 -18.24 4.45 -2.84
C LEU A 64 -17.22 4.94 -3.87
N ARG A 65 -16.88 6.24 -3.87
CA ARG A 65 -15.86 6.80 -4.77
C ARG A 65 -14.48 6.21 -4.50
N TRP A 66 -14.09 6.10 -3.23
CA TRP A 66 -12.82 5.49 -2.83
C TRP A 66 -12.76 4.01 -3.18
N ASN A 67 -13.84 3.26 -2.94
CA ASN A 67 -13.89 1.86 -3.31
C ASN A 67 -13.76 1.65 -4.82
N ARG A 68 -14.45 2.44 -5.66
CA ARG A 68 -14.29 2.37 -7.13
C ARG A 68 -12.84 2.64 -7.56
N LYS A 69 -12.21 3.65 -6.96
CA LYS A 69 -10.80 3.98 -7.25
C LYS A 69 -9.86 2.86 -6.82
N GLU A 70 -10.10 2.28 -5.65
CA GLU A 70 -9.35 1.13 -5.14
C GLU A 70 -9.48 -0.08 -6.07
N GLN A 71 -10.70 -0.43 -6.49
CA GLN A 71 -10.92 -1.53 -7.44
C GLN A 71 -10.22 -1.30 -8.78
N LEU A 72 -10.24 -0.07 -9.30
CA LEU A 72 -9.50 0.29 -10.52
C LEU A 72 -7.99 0.12 -10.34
N LEU A 73 -7.44 0.60 -9.22
CA LEU A 73 -6.01 0.47 -8.92
C LEU A 73 -5.61 -1.00 -8.74
N LEU A 74 -6.42 -1.80 -8.05
CA LEU A 74 -6.21 -3.24 -7.89
C LEU A 74 -6.21 -3.95 -9.26
N ALA A 75 -7.18 -3.64 -10.13
CA ALA A 75 -7.21 -4.18 -11.49
C ALA A 75 -5.95 -3.81 -12.29
N GLN A 76 -5.47 -2.56 -12.15
CA GLN A 76 -4.24 -2.12 -12.81
C GLN A 76 -3.00 -2.86 -12.28
N VAL A 77 -2.88 -3.05 -10.97
CA VAL A 77 -1.78 -3.82 -10.36
C VAL A 77 -1.80 -5.26 -10.85
N SER A 78 -2.95 -5.92 -10.84
CA SER A 78 -3.10 -7.30 -11.34
C SER A 78 -2.71 -7.40 -12.82
N ARG A 79 -3.10 -6.42 -13.65
CA ARG A 79 -2.69 -6.37 -15.06
C ARG A 79 -1.17 -6.28 -15.19
N LEU A 80 -0.52 -5.38 -14.46
CA LEU A 80 0.94 -5.21 -14.51
C LEU A 80 1.67 -6.46 -14.00
N GLN A 81 1.16 -7.11 -12.96
CA GLN A 81 1.70 -8.37 -12.45
C GLN A 81 1.63 -9.47 -13.51
N ASN A 82 0.49 -9.64 -14.17
CA ASN A 82 0.33 -10.62 -15.24
C ASN A 82 1.25 -10.31 -16.42
N GLN A 83 1.42 -9.04 -16.79
CA GLN A 83 2.35 -8.62 -17.84
C GLN A 83 3.80 -8.96 -17.47
N ALA A 84 4.22 -8.70 -16.23
CA ALA A 84 5.55 -9.06 -15.75
C ALA A 84 5.78 -10.58 -15.77
N GLN A 85 4.79 -11.37 -15.35
CA GLN A 85 4.86 -12.84 -15.40
C GLN A 85 4.99 -13.36 -16.83
N LEU A 86 4.17 -12.85 -17.76
CA LEU A 86 4.27 -13.24 -19.18
C LEU A 86 5.62 -12.86 -19.79
N ALA A 87 6.14 -11.67 -19.47
CA ALA A 87 7.45 -11.26 -19.93
C ALA A 87 8.56 -12.18 -19.39
N ALA A 88 8.52 -12.54 -18.11
CA ALA A 88 9.46 -13.48 -17.50
C ALA A 88 9.45 -14.84 -18.21
N LEU A 89 8.28 -15.40 -18.49
CA LEU A 89 8.15 -16.66 -19.24
C LEU A 89 8.69 -16.56 -20.67
N GLN A 90 8.48 -15.42 -21.35
CA GLN A 90 9.04 -15.19 -22.68
C GLN A 90 10.57 -15.12 -22.64
N TYR A 91 11.16 -14.47 -21.64
CA TYR A 91 12.60 -14.44 -21.46
C TYR A 91 13.16 -15.83 -21.19
N GLN A 92 12.54 -16.61 -20.30
CA GLN A 92 12.93 -17.99 -20.04
C GLN A 92 12.91 -18.85 -21.31
N ARG A 93 11.86 -18.71 -22.13
CA ARG A 93 11.76 -19.43 -23.41
C ARG A 93 12.87 -19.03 -24.38
N ARG A 94 13.16 -17.73 -24.52
CA ARG A 94 14.25 -17.24 -25.38
C ARG A 94 15.61 -17.73 -24.89
N LEU A 95 15.85 -17.66 -23.58
CA LEU A 95 17.08 -18.16 -22.96
C LEU A 95 17.27 -19.65 -23.26
N HIS A 96 16.23 -20.45 -23.07
CA HIS A 96 16.27 -21.87 -23.41
C HIS A 96 16.59 -22.12 -24.89
N GLN A 97 15.98 -21.35 -25.80
CA GLN A 97 16.28 -21.44 -27.23
C GLN A 97 17.75 -21.12 -27.53
N TYR A 98 18.30 -20.06 -26.93
CA TYR A 98 19.72 -19.72 -27.09
C TYR A 98 20.65 -20.78 -26.50
N MET A 99 20.32 -21.35 -25.33
CA MET A 99 21.12 -22.42 -24.74
C MET A 99 21.17 -23.65 -25.65
N VAL A 100 20.03 -24.08 -26.19
CA VAL A 100 19.97 -25.22 -27.14
C VAL A 100 20.77 -24.92 -28.40
N HIS A 101 20.64 -23.72 -28.96
CA HIS A 101 21.38 -23.33 -30.17
C HIS A 101 22.90 -23.28 -29.92
N THR A 102 23.32 -22.69 -28.80
CA THR A 102 24.74 -22.60 -28.41
C THR A 102 25.33 -23.99 -28.19
N ASN A 103 24.59 -24.89 -27.52
CA ASN A 103 25.04 -26.26 -27.32
C ASN A 103 25.13 -27.04 -28.65
N SER A 104 24.19 -26.84 -29.58
CA SER A 104 24.28 -27.43 -30.91
C SER A 104 25.53 -26.98 -31.68
N ILE A 105 25.86 -25.68 -31.64
CA ILE A 105 27.10 -25.15 -32.24
C ILE A 105 28.33 -25.75 -31.56
N ALA A 106 28.35 -25.78 -30.23
CA ALA A 106 29.47 -26.35 -29.47
C ALA A 106 29.70 -27.83 -29.80
N GLN A 107 28.63 -28.63 -29.93
CA GLN A 107 28.70 -30.03 -30.35
C GLN A 107 29.21 -30.18 -31.79
N GLN A 108 28.75 -29.33 -32.71
CA GLN A 108 29.27 -29.31 -34.07
C GLN A 108 30.78 -29.04 -34.06
N MET A 109 31.23 -28.00 -33.37
CA MET A 109 32.67 -27.69 -33.27
C MET A 109 33.48 -28.83 -32.63
N ALA A 110 32.99 -29.40 -31.53
CA ALA A 110 33.65 -30.53 -30.87
C ALA A 110 33.70 -31.79 -31.76
N GLY A 111 32.73 -31.98 -32.66
CA GLY A 111 32.75 -33.02 -33.67
C GLY A 111 33.82 -32.80 -34.74
N HIS A 112 33.94 -31.57 -35.26
CA HIS A 112 34.95 -31.22 -36.27
C HIS A 112 36.38 -31.38 -35.72
N CYS A 113 36.65 -30.93 -34.49
CA CYS A 113 37.97 -31.09 -33.87
C CYS A 113 38.42 -32.55 -33.67
N LYS A 114 37.50 -33.51 -33.65
CA LYS A 114 37.81 -34.95 -33.52
C LYS A 114 38.08 -35.63 -34.87
N SER A 115 37.59 -35.07 -35.97
CA SER A 115 37.79 -35.62 -37.32
C SER A 115 39.15 -35.25 -37.93
N ASP A 116 39.74 -34.14 -37.49
CA ASP A 116 41.06 -33.67 -37.94
C ASP A 116 42.23 -34.28 -37.13
N ALA A 117 41.93 -35.13 -36.15
CA ALA A 117 42.89 -35.78 -35.26
C ALA A 117 42.89 -37.31 -35.43
N ASP A 118 43.31 -37.82 -36.61
CA ASP A 118 44.30 -38.94 -36.77
C ASP A 118 44.31 -39.50 -38.21
N PRO A 119 45.50 -39.84 -38.79
CA PRO A 119 46.27 -40.97 -38.28
C PRO A 119 47.75 -40.67 -38.06
N GLN A 120 48.21 -41.00 -36.85
CA GLN A 120 49.53 -41.52 -36.49
C GLN A 120 50.29 -40.64 -35.50
N SER A 121 50.04 -40.85 -34.20
CA SER A 121 51.12 -40.76 -33.24
C SER A 121 51.00 -41.79 -32.13
N HIS A 122 52.13 -42.42 -31.89
CA HIS A 122 52.42 -43.52 -30.99
C HIS A 122 51.96 -43.29 -29.54
N ARG A 123 51.56 -44.42 -28.93
CA ARG A 123 51.54 -44.69 -27.49
C ARG A 123 52.71 -44.05 -26.74
N SER A 124 52.40 -43.43 -25.59
CA SER A 124 53.09 -43.58 -24.29
C SER A 124 52.17 -42.95 -23.21
N GLU A 125 51.62 -43.76 -22.30
CA GLU A 125 51.99 -43.86 -20.86
C GLU A 125 51.47 -42.67 -20.03
N GLU A 126 50.40 -42.89 -19.26
CA GLU A 126 50.42 -43.12 -17.80
C GLU A 126 50.59 -41.83 -16.98
N SER A 127 49.51 -41.41 -16.29
CA SER A 127 49.61 -40.77 -14.97
C SER A 127 48.26 -40.69 -14.25
N THR A 128 48.14 -41.49 -13.21
CA THR A 128 47.69 -41.13 -11.84
C THR A 128 46.58 -40.08 -11.61
N ARG A 129 45.40 -40.60 -11.21
CA ARG A 129 44.61 -40.27 -9.99
C ARG A 129 44.48 -38.81 -9.54
N ALA A 130 43.24 -38.29 -9.49
CA ALA A 130 42.53 -37.86 -8.26
C ALA A 130 41.31 -36.95 -8.56
N GLU A 131 40.14 -37.37 -8.07
CA GLU A 131 39.05 -36.47 -7.60
C GLU A 131 39.57 -35.69 -6.36
N PRO A 132 39.13 -34.43 -6.08
CA PRO A 132 37.80 -34.22 -5.47
C PRO A 132 37.09 -32.85 -5.67
N GLN A 133 35.75 -32.92 -5.59
CA GLN A 133 34.80 -32.03 -4.89
C GLN A 133 34.64 -30.53 -5.24
N GLU A 134 33.38 -30.20 -5.57
CA GLU A 134 32.49 -29.22 -4.93
C GLU A 134 33.03 -27.79 -4.70
N GLN A 135 32.49 -26.82 -5.46
CA GLN A 135 32.23 -25.48 -4.94
C GLN A 135 31.14 -24.76 -5.74
N VAL A 136 30.15 -24.31 -4.99
CA VAL A 136 29.09 -23.36 -5.33
C VAL A 136 29.74 -22.00 -5.59
N GLU A 137 29.48 -21.39 -6.75
CA GLU A 137 29.60 -19.94 -6.91
C GLU A 137 28.38 -19.40 -7.67
N GLU A 138 27.72 -18.43 -7.03
CA GLU A 138 26.81 -17.49 -7.69
C GLU A 138 27.54 -16.73 -8.79
N PRO A 139 26.89 -16.43 -9.93
CA PRO A 139 27.25 -15.26 -10.70
C PRO A 139 26.47 -14.07 -10.16
N GLU A 140 27.15 -13.29 -9.31
CA GLU A 140 26.87 -11.88 -9.15
C GLU A 140 26.99 -11.16 -10.51
N GLU A 141 26.13 -10.16 -10.67
CA GLU A 141 26.22 -9.01 -11.58
C GLU A 141 25.96 -9.21 -13.09
N CYS A 142 24.71 -8.90 -13.46
CA CYS A 142 24.32 -8.41 -14.77
C CYS A 142 25.12 -7.16 -15.18
N GLY A 143 26.17 -7.36 -15.98
CA GLY A 143 26.73 -6.32 -16.84
C GLY A 143 25.80 -5.99 -18.01
N LEU A 144 24.86 -5.06 -17.82
CA LEU A 144 24.12 -4.45 -18.94
C LEU A 144 24.73 -3.09 -19.28
N ARG A 145 25.65 -3.07 -20.26
CA ARG A 145 25.92 -1.87 -21.06
C ARG A 145 24.97 -1.88 -22.26
N GLY A 146 24.09 -0.89 -22.29
CA GLY A 146 23.22 -0.59 -23.42
C GLY A 146 22.19 0.48 -23.04
N ALA A 147 22.53 1.75 -23.34
CA ALA A 147 21.59 2.87 -23.38
C ALA A 147 20.44 2.53 -24.36
N ASP A 148 19.18 2.95 -24.21
CA ASP A 148 18.63 4.23 -23.79
C ASP A 148 17.24 4.00 -23.20
N VAL A 149 16.92 4.57 -22.03
CA VAL A 149 15.69 5.32 -21.70
C VAL A 149 15.94 5.94 -20.31
N GLY A 150 15.90 7.26 -20.23
CA GLY A 150 16.27 8.03 -19.06
C GLY A 150 15.54 7.62 -17.78
N CYS A 151 16.29 7.13 -16.80
CA CYS A 151 15.90 7.12 -15.41
C CYS A 151 17.12 7.50 -14.57
N SER A 152 17.08 8.65 -13.91
CA SER A 152 18.18 9.17 -13.10
C SER A 152 18.49 8.22 -11.91
N PRO A 153 19.75 7.81 -11.68
CA PRO A 153 20.11 6.82 -10.65
C PRO A 153 19.84 7.24 -9.20
N GLY A 154 19.53 8.52 -8.94
CA GLY A 154 19.43 9.06 -7.57
C GLY A 154 18.07 8.89 -6.86
N LEU A 155 17.01 8.43 -7.52
CA LEU A 155 15.64 8.46 -6.96
C LEU A 155 15.08 7.09 -6.60
N CYS A 156 15.70 5.98 -7.00
CA CYS A 156 15.19 4.63 -6.71
C CYS A 156 15.51 4.14 -5.28
N CYS A 157 16.60 4.59 -4.66
CA CYS A 157 16.98 4.15 -3.30
C CYS A 157 16.17 4.82 -2.17
N SER A 158 15.59 6.01 -2.41
CA SER A 158 14.81 6.74 -1.40
C SER A 158 13.43 6.12 -1.12
N SER A 159 12.85 5.44 -2.11
CA SER A 159 11.50 4.87 -2.03
C SER A 159 11.47 3.57 -1.23
N ALA A 160 12.55 2.78 -1.30
CA ALA A 160 12.69 1.53 -0.56
C ALA A 160 12.86 1.75 0.97
N LEU A 161 13.57 2.80 1.38
CA LEU A 161 13.73 3.13 2.81
C LEU A 161 12.48 3.73 3.45
N ARG A 162 11.67 4.51 2.71
CA ARG A 162 10.42 5.11 3.25
C ARG A 162 9.32 4.07 3.48
N LEU A 163 9.31 2.98 2.71
CA LEU A 163 8.31 1.93 2.85
C LEU A 163 8.59 1.00 4.04
N LYS A 164 9.87 0.81 4.42
CA LYS A 164 10.25 0.08 5.64
C LYS A 164 9.91 0.85 6.92
N ARG A 165 10.10 2.18 6.96
CA ARG A 165 9.72 2.99 8.14
C ARG A 165 8.21 3.07 8.38
N ARG A 166 7.39 3.11 7.33
CA ARG A 166 5.91 3.11 7.46
C ARG A 166 5.34 1.80 8.03
N LYS A 167 5.95 0.65 7.72
CA LYS A 167 5.49 -0.65 8.23
C LYS A 167 5.70 -0.81 9.74
N GLN A 168 6.78 -0.25 10.31
CA GLN A 168 7.02 -0.29 11.77
C GLN A 168 6.10 0.63 12.57
N THR A 169 5.77 1.82 12.06
CA THR A 169 4.84 2.74 12.74
C THR A 169 3.40 2.24 12.77
N VAL A 170 2.96 1.49 11.76
CA VAL A 170 1.58 0.95 11.72
C VAL A 170 1.41 -0.25 12.64
N THR A 171 2.45 -1.08 12.83
CA THR A 171 2.38 -2.22 13.78
C THR A 171 2.40 -1.75 15.24
N ALA A 172 3.16 -0.71 15.57
CA ALA A 172 3.16 -0.12 16.92
C ALA A 172 1.81 0.53 17.29
N ALA A 173 1.14 1.20 16.35
CA ALA A 173 -0.17 1.83 16.60
C ALA A 173 -1.30 0.81 16.85
N ILE A 174 -1.24 -0.38 16.25
CA ILE A 174 -2.23 -1.45 16.45
C ILE A 174 -2.06 -2.11 17.83
N HIS A 175 -0.84 -2.20 18.37
CA HIS A 175 -0.61 -2.76 19.70
C HIS A 175 -1.06 -1.84 20.84
N HIS A 176 -1.00 -0.52 20.67
CA HIS A 176 -1.48 0.43 21.68
C HIS A 176 -3.02 0.52 21.80
N LEU A 177 -3.76 0.10 20.77
CA LEU A 177 -5.23 0.09 20.79
C LEU A 177 -5.83 -1.18 21.43
N ARG A 178 -5.00 -2.18 21.77
CA ARG A 178 -5.48 -3.47 22.34
C ARG A 178 -5.40 -3.57 23.87
N HIS A 179 -4.86 -2.55 24.55
CA HIS A 179 -4.88 -2.48 26.02
C HIS A 179 -5.14 -1.04 26.51
N PRO A 180 -6.40 -0.61 26.67
CA PRO A 180 -6.72 0.41 27.65
C PRO A 180 -6.75 -0.25 29.04
N GLY A 181 -6.19 0.44 30.03
CA GLY A 181 -5.92 -0.07 31.37
C GLY A 181 -7.07 -0.82 32.04
N GLY A 182 -6.72 -1.96 32.63
CA GLY A 182 -7.56 -2.71 33.56
C GLY A 182 -6.97 -2.64 34.97
N GLU A 183 -6.91 -1.45 35.56
CA GLU A 183 -6.85 -1.31 37.02
C GLU A 183 -8.28 -1.35 37.55
N ARG A 184 -8.69 -2.48 38.14
CA ARG A 184 -9.78 -2.53 39.12
C ARG A 184 -9.44 -3.54 40.21
N SER A 185 -8.89 -3.01 41.30
CA SER A 185 -9.07 -3.58 42.62
C SER A 185 -10.54 -3.46 43.02
N THR A 186 -11.19 -4.54 43.42
CA THR A 186 -12.09 -4.61 44.58
C THR A 186 -12.34 -6.06 44.97
N LEU A 187 -11.88 -6.39 46.18
CA LEU A 187 -12.35 -7.39 47.14
C LEU A 187 -13.71 -8.05 46.84
N PHE A 188 -13.73 -9.39 46.79
CA PHE A 188 -14.92 -10.17 47.16
C PHE A 188 -14.53 -11.60 47.56
N THR A 189 -14.65 -11.92 48.85
CA THR A 189 -14.61 -13.25 49.46
C THR A 189 -16.03 -13.82 49.57
N PRO A 190 -16.29 -15.07 49.15
CA PRO A 190 -17.52 -15.78 49.49
C PRO A 190 -17.29 -16.87 50.58
N PRO A 191 -18.37 -17.37 51.20
CA PRO A 191 -18.36 -18.04 52.51
C PRO A 191 -17.79 -19.45 52.53
#